data_AF-A0A7V3CDR9-F1
#
_entry.id   AF-A0A7V3CDR9-F1
#
_cell.length_a   1.000
_cell.length_b   1.000
_cell.length_c   1.000
_cell.angle_alpha   90.00
_cell.angle_beta   90.00
_cell.angle_gamma   90.00
#
_symmetry.space_group_name_H-M   'P 1'
#
loop_
_entity.id
_entity.type
_entity.pdbx_description
1 polymer ?
#
loop_
_entity_poly.entity_id
_entity_poly.type
_entity_poly.pdbx_seq_one_letter_code
_entity_poly.pdbx_strand_id
1 'polypeptide(L)'
;RDIVTRNYERAKDLLKNHLTELHALAEALLERETLTSEEINQVIRGEKLAPVKPSAPLGGRRGTAAKAPSAPGKEGVTIAPHVPAHPSKA
;
A
#
# COMPACT_ATOMS: atom_id res chain seq x y z
N ARG A 1 20.86 -25.52 4.07
CA ARG A 1 20.87 -25.29 2.60
C ARG A 1 19.45 -25.31 2.03
N ASP A 2 18.58 -26.15 2.57
CA ASP A 2 17.22 -26.43 2.07
C ASP A 2 16.29 -25.20 2.04
N ILE A 3 16.39 -24.29 3.02
CA ILE A 3 15.57 -23.08 3.06
C ILE A 3 15.79 -22.22 1.82
N VAL A 4 17.05 -22.05 1.39
CA VAL A 4 17.39 -21.22 0.21
C VAL A 4 16.87 -21.88 -1.05
N THR A 5 17.13 -23.18 -1.23
CA THR A 5 16.67 -23.93 -2.41
C THR A 5 15.15 -23.91 -2.53
N ARG A 6 14.42 -24.12 -1.42
CA ARG A 6 12.96 -24.09 -1.41
C ARG A 6 12.40 -22.72 -1.80
N ASN A 7 12.98 -21.63 -1.28
CA ASN A 7 12.52 -20.28 -1.63
C ASN A 7 12.89 -19.89 -3.07
N TYR A 8 14.04 -20.37 -3.57
CA TYR A 8 14.42 -20.21 -4.96
C TYR A 8 13.42 -20.89 -5.89
N GLU A 9 13.10 -22.17 -5.67
CA GLU A 9 12.13 -22.88 -6.52
C GLU A 9 10.74 -22.23 -6.44
N ARG A 10 10.30 -21.81 -5.23
CA ARG A 10 9.05 -21.05 -5.08
C ARG A 10 9.05 -19.75 -5.90
N ALA A 11 10.11 -18.96 -5.83
CA ALA A 11 10.21 -17.71 -6.59
C ALA A 11 10.25 -17.97 -8.10
N LYS A 12 11.00 -18.98 -8.52
CA LYS A 12 11.09 -19.40 -9.92
C LYS A 12 9.73 -19.86 -10.46
N ASP A 13 8.98 -20.64 -9.71
CA ASP A 13 7.65 -21.10 -10.12
C ASP A 13 6.65 -19.95 -10.14
N LEU A 14 6.73 -19.01 -9.19
CA LEU A 14 5.95 -17.77 -9.23
C LEU A 14 6.23 -16.98 -10.52
N LEU A 15 7.50 -16.77 -10.88
CA LEU A 15 7.87 -16.06 -12.10
C LEU A 15 7.43 -16.79 -13.37
N LYS A 16 7.53 -18.13 -13.41
CA LYS A 16 7.04 -18.93 -14.54
C LYS A 16 5.53 -18.83 -14.73
N ASN A 17 4.77 -18.80 -13.64
CA ASN A 17 3.31 -18.71 -13.69
C ASN A 17 2.84 -17.32 -14.16
N HIS A 18 3.68 -16.29 -13.99
CA HIS A 18 3.43 -14.90 -14.38
C HIS A 18 4.37 -14.42 -15.49
N LEU A 19 4.64 -15.28 -16.49
CA LEU A 19 5.54 -14.96 -17.60
C LEU A 19 5.04 -13.77 -18.44
N THR A 20 3.72 -13.65 -18.61
CA THR A 20 3.12 -12.55 -19.39
C THR A 20 3.46 -11.20 -18.76
N GLU A 21 3.25 -11.07 -17.45
CA GLU A 21 3.57 -9.85 -16.70
C GLU A 21 5.08 -9.60 -16.64
N LEU A 22 5.89 -10.66 -16.52
CA LEU A 22 7.34 -10.56 -16.56
C LEU A 22 7.84 -10.01 -17.90
N HIS A 23 7.33 -10.53 -19.02
CA HIS A 23 7.67 -10.04 -20.36
C HIS A 23 7.19 -8.61 -20.58
N ALA A 24 5.97 -8.26 -20.14
CA ALA A 24 5.47 -6.90 -20.23
C ALA A 24 6.34 -5.89 -19.44
N LEU A 25 6.81 -6.26 -18.25
CA LEU A 25 7.75 -5.44 -17.47
C LEU A 25 9.10 -5.30 -18.16
N ALA A 26 9.61 -6.37 -18.79
CA ALA A 26 10.86 -6.33 -19.54
C ALA A 26 10.75 -5.41 -20.76
N GLU A 27 9.66 -5.50 -21.53
CA GLU A 27 9.39 -4.61 -22.67
C GLU A 27 9.27 -3.15 -22.22
N ALA A 28 8.54 -2.89 -21.14
CA ALA A 28 8.42 -1.55 -20.57
C ALA A 28 9.77 -0.96 -20.13
N LEU A 29 10.70 -1.80 -19.64
CA LEU A 29 12.06 -1.39 -19.27
C LEU A 29 12.99 -1.19 -20.47
N LEU A 30 12.69 -1.79 -21.62
CA LEU A 30 13.41 -1.49 -22.87
C LEU A 30 12.98 -0.13 -23.43
N GLU A 31 11.70 0.21 -23.27
CA GLU A 31 11.18 1.54 -23.65
C GLU A 31 11.56 2.64 -22.66
N ARG A 32 11.65 2.30 -21.36
CA ARG A 32 11.98 3.23 -20.27
C ARG A 32 13.11 2.67 -19.44
N GLU A 33 14.19 3.43 -19.28
CA GLU A 33 15.32 3.02 -18.45
C GLU A 33 14.92 2.69 -16.99
N THR A 34 13.89 3.36 -16.46
CA THR A 34 13.39 3.14 -15.11
C THR A 34 11.87 3.15 -15.07
N LEU A 35 11.30 2.40 -14.12
CA LEU A 35 9.87 2.38 -13.81
C LEU A 35 9.64 2.78 -12.36
N THR A 36 8.63 3.60 -12.12
CA THR A 36 8.10 3.91 -10.80
C THR A 36 7.16 2.80 -10.31
N SER A 37 6.90 2.74 -9.01
CA SER A 37 5.98 1.75 -8.43
C SER A 37 4.57 1.80 -9.04
N GLU A 38 4.09 2.99 -9.40
CA GLU A 38 2.77 3.18 -10.03
C GLU A 38 2.75 2.58 -11.43
N GLU A 39 3.80 2.82 -12.22
CA GLU A 39 3.96 2.26 -13.56
C GLU A 39 4.09 0.73 -13.55
N ILE A 40 4.83 0.16 -12.59
CA ILE A 40 4.92 -1.30 -12.42
C ILE A 40 3.53 -1.90 -12.19
N ASN A 41 2.72 -1.29 -11.31
CA ASN A 41 1.36 -1.77 -11.06
C ASN A 41 0.46 -1.65 -12.29
N GLN A 42 0.62 -0.60 -13.11
CA GLN A 42 -0.10 -0.46 -14.37
C GLN A 42 0.28 -1.57 -15.35
N VAL A 43 1.58 -1.84 -15.53
CA VAL A 43 2.06 -2.92 -16.42
C VAL A 43 1.52 -4.28 -16.00
N ILE A 44 1.57 -4.60 -14.71
CA ILE A 44 1.06 -5.87 -14.16
C ILE A 44 -0.45 -6.00 -14.38
N ARG A 45 -1.20 -4.90 -14.35
CA ARG A 45 -2.65 -4.89 -14.66
C ARG A 45 -2.96 -4.96 -16.16
N GLY A 46 -1.95 -4.89 -17.02
CA GLY A 46 -2.12 -4.81 -18.48
C GLY A 46 -2.55 -3.42 -18.97
N GLU A 47 -2.41 -2.39 -18.13
CA GLU A 47 -2.70 -1.01 -18.51
C GLU A 47 -1.52 -0.41 -19.31
N LYS A 48 -1.83 0.44 -20.30
CA LYS A 48 -0.81 1.08 -21.13
C LYS A 48 -0.19 2.28 -20.38
N LEU A 49 1.13 2.29 -20.23
CA LEU A 49 1.81 3.39 -19.55
C LEU A 49 1.66 4.70 -20.34
N ALA A 50 1.41 5.80 -19.62
CA ALA A 50 1.32 7.14 -20.20
C ALA A 50 2.66 7.57 -20.82
N PRO A 51 2.70 8.32 -21.94
CA PRO A 51 3.93 8.70 -22.62
C PRO A 51 5.00 9.30 -21.68
N VAL A 52 6.26 8.95 -21.91
CA VAL A 52 7.39 9.44 -21.11
C VAL A 52 7.43 10.97 -21.17
N LYS A 53 7.05 11.63 -20.07
CA LYS A 53 7.26 13.07 -19.92
C LYS A 53 8.73 13.26 -19.51
N PRO A 54 9.52 14.10 -20.20
CA PRO A 54 10.88 14.41 -19.76
C PRO A 54 10.81 14.96 -18.33
N SER A 55 11.46 14.26 -17.40
CA SER A 55 11.40 14.59 -15.98
C SER A 55 12.10 15.92 -15.72
N ALA A 56 11.33 16.92 -15.27
CA ALA A 56 11.92 18.08 -14.61
C ALA A 56 12.69 17.62 -13.35
N PRO A 57 13.78 18.29 -12.96
CA PRO A 57 14.60 17.87 -11.82
C PRO A 57 13.74 17.73 -10.58
N LEU A 58 13.84 16.59 -9.90
CA LEU A 58 13.19 16.32 -8.62
C LEU A 58 13.79 17.24 -7.55
N GLY A 59 13.25 18.46 -7.45
CA GLY A 59 13.45 19.36 -6.31
C GLY A 59 12.89 18.71 -5.06
N GLY A 60 13.78 18.39 -4.13
CA GLY A 60 13.51 17.56 -2.96
C GLY A 60 12.28 17.99 -2.15
N ARG A 61 11.34 17.07 -1.98
CA ARG A 61 10.33 17.13 -0.92
C ARG A 61 10.82 16.35 0.30
N ARG A 62 11.72 17.04 1.00
CA ARG A 62 11.89 17.12 2.46
C ARG A 62 10.97 16.20 3.27
N GLY A 63 11.56 15.23 3.94
CA GLY A 63 10.91 14.55 5.06
C GLY A 63 10.55 15.55 6.14
N THR A 64 9.27 15.56 6.54
CA THR A 64 8.82 16.16 7.80
C THR A 64 8.28 15.04 8.68
N ALA A 65 9.21 14.37 9.36
CA ALA A 65 8.91 13.77 10.64
C ALA A 65 8.78 14.92 11.66
N ALA A 66 7.56 15.18 12.14
CA ALA A 66 7.23 15.70 13.47
C ALA A 66 5.80 16.29 13.46
N LYS A 67 4.90 15.68 14.22
CA LYS A 67 4.24 16.29 15.40
C LYS A 67 2.97 15.50 15.74
N ALA A 68 3.08 14.62 16.74
CA ALA A 68 1.93 14.22 17.53
C ALA A 68 1.39 15.45 18.29
N PRO A 69 0.07 15.66 18.36
CA PRO A 69 -0.51 16.52 19.38
C PRO A 69 -1.15 15.68 20.49
N SER A 70 -0.64 15.89 21.71
CA SER A 70 -1.28 15.55 22.97
C SER A 70 -2.65 16.22 23.11
N ALA A 71 -3.48 15.60 23.96
CA ALA A 71 -4.86 15.93 24.33
C ALA A 71 -5.17 17.42 24.59
N PRO A 72 -6.47 17.77 24.57
CA PRO A 72 -7.06 18.34 25.78
C PRO A 72 -8.46 17.77 26.08
N GLY A 73 -8.71 17.43 27.34
CA GLY A 73 -10.07 17.21 27.84
C GLY A 73 -10.82 18.55 27.96
N LYS A 74 -12.15 18.51 27.77
CA LYS A 74 -13.16 19.34 28.47
C LYS A 74 -14.50 18.60 28.56
N GLU A 75 -15.14 18.86 29.68
CA GLU A 75 -16.28 18.21 30.31
C GLU A 75 -17.62 18.48 29.58
N GLY A 76 -18.60 17.60 29.81
CA GLY A 76 -20.02 17.97 29.75
C GLY A 76 -20.91 17.09 28.86
N VAL A 77 -21.35 15.93 29.38
CA VAL A 77 -22.68 15.39 29.04
C VAL A 77 -23.33 14.87 30.32
N THR A 78 -24.27 15.67 30.85
CA THR A 78 -25.25 15.27 31.86
C THR A 78 -26.09 14.13 31.31
N ILE A 79 -26.02 12.96 31.95
CA ILE A 79 -26.99 11.89 31.72
C ILE A 79 -27.86 11.81 32.98
N ALA A 80 -29.13 12.20 32.85
CA ALA A 80 -30.13 12.12 33.90
C ALA A 80 -30.34 10.66 34.36
N PRO A 81 -30.71 10.41 35.63
CA PRO A 81 -30.91 9.06 36.12
C PRO A 81 -32.22 8.49 35.55
N HIS A 82 -32.11 7.52 34.63
CA HIS A 82 -33.23 6.65 34.33
C HIS A 82 -33.27 5.54 35.39
N VAL A 83 -34.24 5.64 36.30
CA VAL A 83 -34.63 4.54 37.20
C VAL A 83 -35.66 3.69 36.47
N PRO A 84 -35.41 2.40 36.20
CA PRO A 84 -36.48 1.45 35.98
C PRO A 84 -36.80 0.77 37.32
N ALA A 85 -38.02 1.00 37.78
CA ALA A 85 -38.62 0.38 38.93
C ALA A 85 -38.66 -1.15 38.79
N HIS A 86 -38.23 -1.86 39.83
CA HIS A 86 -38.64 -3.25 40.05
C HIS A 86 -40.14 -3.30 40.36
N PRO A 87 -40.86 -4.28 39.81
CA PRO A 87 -41.57 -5.23 40.69
C PRO A 87 -41.42 -6.68 40.16
N SER A 88 -40.92 -7.63 40.95
CA SER A 88 -41.57 -8.41 42.01
C SER A 88 -42.18 -9.73 41.51
N LYS A 89 -41.75 -10.82 42.17
CA LYS A 89 -42.32 -12.19 42.27
C LYS A 89 -42.25 -13.08 41.02
N ALA A 90 -42.07 -14.41 41.13
CA ALA A 90 -42.20 -15.35 42.24
C ALA A 90 -41.16 -16.48 42.13
#